data_AF-A0A3M7HVZ4-F1
#
_entry.id   AF-A0A3M7HVZ4-F1
#
_cell.length_a   1.000
_cell.length_b   1.000
_cell.length_c   1.000
_cell.angle_alpha   90.00
_cell.angle_beta   90.00
_cell.angle_gamma   90.00
#
_symmetry.space_group_name_H-M   'P 1'
#
loop_
_entity.id
_entity.type
_entity.pdbx_description
1 polymer ?
#
loop_
_entity_poly.entity_id
_entity_poly.type
_entity_poly.pdbx_seq_one_letter_code
_entity_poly.pdbx_strand_id
1 'polypeptide(L)'
;MFGTEFKVLLLPHNRPGTEARTRECELHDDHPAAVALMIKYFYSFDYATDANTDNHLANQLEMHAHVYVVADKYGVDDLKQLACLKFADLVPEIVPQNLDPTFAIKVIYLWTPDQGNHKLRGIATTAWCLLSHQIVDYIGQAAVDQLLRDVPDLAVSIAHQYSALIKASTNFWSDMQCECGGTKRGDLPEIVVQPCPKCHGSFAGSRKEVKMKTRMQIDFGMFR
;
A
#
# COMPACT_ATOMS: atom_id res chain seq x y z
N MET A 1 -25.08 7.42 -21.63
CA MET A 1 -24.10 8.15 -22.47
C MET A 1 -22.73 7.65 -22.04
N PHE A 2 -22.39 6.41 -22.37
CA PHE A 2 -21.09 5.79 -22.06
C PHE A 2 -20.52 5.38 -23.41
N GLY A 3 -19.74 6.26 -23.99
CA GLY A 3 -19.25 6.07 -25.34
C GLY A 3 -18.13 7.04 -25.60
N THR A 4 -16.90 6.60 -25.31
CA THR A 4 -15.71 6.94 -26.11
C THR A 4 -14.43 6.21 -25.69
N GLU A 5 -14.33 5.60 -24.50
CA GLU A 5 -13.00 5.16 -24.01
C GLU A 5 -12.59 3.72 -24.31
N PHE A 6 -13.51 2.81 -24.64
CA PHE A 6 -13.16 1.41 -24.96
C PHE A 6 -12.50 1.19 -26.34
N LYS A 7 -12.12 2.25 -27.05
CA LYS A 7 -11.79 2.21 -28.48
C LYS A 7 -10.31 1.99 -28.80
N VAL A 8 -9.43 1.81 -27.81
CA VAL A 8 -7.97 1.74 -28.03
C VAL A 8 -7.32 0.57 -27.29
N LEU A 9 -7.87 -0.63 -27.40
CA LEU A 9 -7.20 -1.87 -26.96
C LEU A 9 -6.60 -2.67 -28.12
N LEU A 10 -6.38 -2.01 -29.24
CA LEU A 10 -5.76 -2.61 -30.41
C LEU A 10 -4.37 -1.99 -30.60
N LEU A 11 -3.35 -2.74 -30.13
CA LEU A 11 -1.98 -2.92 -30.68
C LEU A 11 -0.80 -2.25 -29.96
N PRO A 12 0.37 -2.95 -29.93
CA PRO A 12 1.35 -2.72 -31.02
C PRO A 12 1.99 -3.95 -31.69
N HIS A 13 1.55 -5.20 -31.45
CA HIS A 13 2.16 -6.38 -32.11
C HIS A 13 1.26 -7.18 -33.08
N ASN A 14 -0.02 -6.87 -33.18
CA ASN A 14 -0.91 -7.50 -34.17
C ASN A 14 -1.23 -6.50 -35.30
N ARG A 15 -1.47 -6.96 -36.53
CA ARG A 15 -1.85 -6.04 -37.62
C ARG A 15 -3.24 -5.44 -37.32
N PRO A 16 -3.49 -4.14 -37.58
CA PRO A 16 -4.80 -3.56 -37.35
C PRO A 16 -5.85 -4.27 -38.23
N GLY A 17 -6.83 -4.91 -37.59
CA GLY A 17 -8.03 -5.45 -38.25
C GLY A 17 -8.24 -6.97 -38.23
N THR A 18 -7.33 -7.80 -37.70
CA THR A 18 -7.58 -9.26 -37.58
C THR A 18 -8.54 -9.60 -36.45
N GLU A 19 -8.42 -8.95 -35.29
CA GLU A 19 -9.25 -9.20 -34.10
C GLU A 19 -10.74 -8.91 -34.36
N ALA A 20 -11.02 -7.85 -35.11
CA ALA A 20 -12.38 -7.51 -35.52
C ALA A 20 -13.04 -8.61 -36.39
N ARG A 21 -12.23 -9.41 -37.10
CA ARG A 21 -12.70 -10.49 -37.97
C ARG A 21 -12.80 -11.83 -37.25
N THR A 22 -11.86 -12.12 -36.34
CA THR A 22 -11.87 -13.36 -35.54
C THR A 22 -12.82 -13.28 -34.35
N ARG A 23 -13.17 -12.07 -33.90
CA ARG A 23 -13.91 -11.81 -32.64
C ARG A 23 -13.18 -12.33 -31.40
N GLU A 24 -11.87 -12.54 -31.52
CA GLU A 24 -10.98 -13.04 -30.48
C GLU A 24 -9.85 -12.04 -30.29
N CYS A 25 -9.56 -11.70 -29.04
CA CYS A 25 -8.46 -10.83 -28.61
C CYS A 25 -7.67 -11.60 -27.56
N GLU A 26 -6.35 -11.72 -27.75
CA GLU A 26 -5.46 -12.47 -26.86
C GLU A 26 -4.65 -11.51 -25.98
N LEU A 27 -4.66 -11.75 -24.67
CA LEU A 27 -4.05 -10.87 -23.67
C LEU A 27 -2.85 -11.57 -23.01
N HIS A 28 -1.70 -11.55 -23.67
CA HIS A 28 -0.53 -12.33 -23.25
C HIS A 28 0.14 -11.85 -21.96
N ASP A 29 0.02 -10.56 -21.62
CA ASP A 29 0.75 -9.96 -20.50
C ASP A 29 -0.08 -9.82 -19.22
N ASP A 30 -1.37 -10.16 -19.27
CA ASP A 30 -2.30 -9.95 -18.16
C ASP A 30 -2.61 -11.24 -17.42
N HIS A 31 -2.70 -11.16 -16.09
CA HIS A 31 -3.06 -12.31 -15.29
C HIS A 31 -4.51 -12.73 -15.60
N PRO A 32 -4.78 -13.96 -16.07
CA PRO A 32 -6.12 -14.37 -16.53
C PRO A 32 -7.21 -14.15 -15.48
N ALA A 33 -6.93 -14.45 -14.22
CA ALA A 33 -7.87 -14.22 -13.12
C ALA A 33 -8.21 -12.72 -12.93
N ALA A 34 -7.25 -11.82 -13.10
CA ALA A 34 -7.50 -10.39 -12.94
C ALA A 34 -8.32 -9.82 -14.11
N VAL A 35 -8.07 -10.29 -15.33
CA VAL A 35 -8.92 -9.99 -16.49
C VAL A 35 -10.34 -10.49 -16.27
N ALA A 36 -10.51 -11.73 -15.78
CA ALA A 36 -11.83 -12.27 -15.47
C ALA A 36 -12.59 -11.43 -14.42
N LEU A 37 -11.89 -10.93 -13.39
CA LEU A 37 -12.47 -10.03 -12.39
C LEU A 37 -12.81 -8.64 -12.97
N MET A 38 -11.98 -8.11 -13.87
CA MET A 38 -12.31 -6.87 -14.60
C MET A 38 -13.57 -7.06 -15.48
N ILE A 39 -13.68 -8.18 -16.18
CA ILE A 39 -14.88 -8.49 -16.98
C ILE A 39 -16.10 -8.62 -16.06
N LYS A 40 -15.99 -9.35 -14.94
CA LYS A 40 -17.06 -9.45 -13.93
C LYS A 40 -17.51 -8.07 -13.48
N TYR A 41 -16.56 -7.19 -13.16
CA TYR A 41 -16.84 -5.81 -12.78
C TYR A 41 -17.69 -5.06 -13.83
N PHE A 42 -17.43 -5.21 -15.13
CA PHE A 42 -18.27 -4.53 -16.14
C PHE A 42 -19.74 -4.97 -16.15
N TYR A 43 -20.04 -6.18 -15.68
CA TYR A 43 -21.41 -6.69 -15.61
C TYR A 43 -22.08 -6.46 -14.25
N SER A 44 -21.32 -6.46 -13.15
CA SER A 44 -21.87 -6.34 -11.79
C SER A 44 -21.54 -5.04 -11.06
N PHE A 45 -20.70 -4.17 -11.63
CA PHE A 45 -20.11 -2.99 -10.95
C PHE A 45 -19.35 -3.31 -9.65
N ASP A 46 -19.07 -4.59 -9.43
CA ASP A 46 -18.27 -5.11 -8.35
C ASP A 46 -17.58 -6.38 -8.85
N TYR A 47 -16.43 -6.69 -8.28
CA TYR A 47 -15.83 -8.01 -8.43
C TYR A 47 -15.80 -8.65 -7.04
N ALA A 48 -16.60 -9.68 -6.88
CA ALA A 48 -16.72 -10.35 -5.59
C ALA A 48 -15.54 -11.31 -5.37
N THR A 49 -15.06 -11.32 -4.13
CA THR A 49 -13.93 -12.11 -3.60
C THR A 49 -14.34 -13.53 -3.17
N ASP A 50 -15.59 -13.88 -3.44
CA ASP A 50 -16.26 -15.15 -3.15
C ASP A 50 -16.11 -16.19 -4.26
N ALA A 51 -15.62 -15.77 -5.42
CA ALA A 51 -15.10 -16.70 -6.40
C ALA A 51 -13.92 -17.38 -5.73
N ASN A 52 -14.02 -18.70 -5.57
CA ASN A 52 -12.91 -19.62 -5.47
C ASN A 52 -11.96 -19.29 -6.64
N THR A 53 -11.11 -18.29 -6.45
CA THR A 53 -10.18 -17.81 -7.47
C THR A 53 -9.31 -18.99 -7.77
N ASP A 54 -9.25 -19.37 -9.04
CA ASP A 54 -8.37 -20.41 -9.53
C ASP A 54 -7.02 -20.36 -8.79
N ASN A 55 -6.45 -21.53 -8.48
CA ASN A 55 -5.23 -21.80 -7.68
C ASN A 55 -3.94 -21.03 -8.11
N HIS A 56 -4.04 -19.99 -8.92
CA HIS A 56 -2.97 -19.22 -9.50
C HIS A 56 -2.60 -17.94 -8.72
N LEU A 57 -3.49 -17.40 -7.86
CA LEU A 57 -3.19 -16.25 -7.01
C LEU A 57 -2.96 -16.74 -5.56
N ALA A 58 -1.87 -16.31 -4.92
CA ALA A 58 -1.49 -16.82 -3.60
C ALA A 58 -2.42 -16.35 -2.48
N ASN A 59 -2.94 -15.12 -2.58
CA ASN A 59 -3.89 -14.56 -1.60
C ASN A 59 -4.71 -13.38 -2.16
N GLN A 60 -5.62 -12.88 -1.33
CA GLN A 60 -6.50 -11.76 -1.70
C GLN A 60 -5.75 -10.43 -1.92
N LEU A 61 -4.59 -10.19 -1.28
CA LEU A 61 -3.79 -8.99 -1.52
C LEU A 61 -3.23 -9.00 -2.94
N GLU A 62 -2.70 -10.16 -3.37
CA GLU A 62 -2.21 -10.36 -4.73
C GLU A 62 -3.33 -10.21 -5.76
N MET A 63 -4.50 -10.79 -5.48
CA MET A 63 -5.68 -10.61 -6.34
C MET A 63 -6.02 -9.13 -6.55
N HIS A 64 -6.15 -8.36 -5.47
CA HIS A 64 -6.47 -6.94 -5.57
C HIS A 64 -5.35 -6.12 -6.24
N ALA A 65 -4.08 -6.50 -6.03
CA ALA A 65 -2.95 -5.89 -6.72
C ALA A 65 -3.02 -6.11 -8.24
N HIS A 66 -3.28 -7.33 -8.70
CA HIS A 66 -3.43 -7.60 -10.12
C HIS A 66 -4.67 -6.94 -10.74
N VAL A 67 -5.80 -6.90 -10.03
CA VAL A 67 -6.99 -6.17 -10.51
C VAL A 67 -6.69 -4.69 -10.64
N TYR A 68 -5.95 -4.09 -9.69
CA TYR A 68 -5.51 -2.70 -9.79
C TYR A 68 -4.63 -2.46 -11.02
N VAL A 69 -3.65 -3.33 -11.27
CA VAL A 69 -2.75 -3.24 -12.43
C VAL A 69 -3.51 -3.32 -13.74
N VAL A 70 -4.41 -4.29 -13.87
CA VAL A 70 -5.24 -4.42 -15.09
C VAL A 70 -6.17 -3.21 -15.21
N ALA A 71 -6.84 -2.77 -14.15
CA ALA A 71 -7.69 -1.58 -14.22
C ALA A 71 -6.91 -0.33 -14.65
N ASP A 72 -5.68 -0.15 -14.16
CA ASP A 72 -4.79 0.95 -14.57
C ASP A 72 -4.38 0.84 -16.05
N LYS A 73 -3.92 -0.34 -16.49
CA LYS A 73 -3.51 -0.60 -17.87
C LYS A 73 -4.64 -0.35 -18.88
N TYR A 74 -5.86 -0.70 -18.51
CA TYR A 74 -7.04 -0.61 -19.38
C TYR A 74 -7.86 0.69 -19.19
N GLY A 75 -7.41 1.61 -18.33
CA GLY A 75 -8.06 2.92 -18.12
C GLY A 75 -9.43 2.83 -17.43
N VAL A 76 -9.62 1.84 -16.55
CA VAL A 76 -10.87 1.62 -15.81
C VAL A 76 -10.77 2.21 -14.41
N ASP A 77 -10.87 3.54 -14.31
CA ASP A 77 -10.58 4.28 -13.07
C ASP A 77 -11.45 3.86 -11.87
N ASP A 78 -12.75 3.61 -12.07
CA ASP A 78 -13.65 3.18 -11.00
C ASP A 78 -13.26 1.80 -10.43
N LEU A 79 -12.82 0.88 -11.29
CA LEU A 79 -12.32 -0.44 -10.88
C LEU A 79 -10.96 -0.31 -10.16
N LYS A 80 -10.08 0.55 -10.66
CA LYS A 80 -8.79 0.86 -10.03
C LYS A 80 -9.00 1.42 -8.63
N GLN A 81 -9.97 2.33 -8.45
CA GLN A 81 -10.34 2.86 -7.14
C GLN A 81 -10.93 1.76 -6.25
N LEU A 82 -11.84 0.94 -6.76
CA LEU A 82 -12.43 -0.17 -6.02
C LEU A 82 -11.38 -1.18 -5.54
N ALA A 83 -10.43 -1.55 -6.40
CA ALA A 83 -9.34 -2.45 -6.02
C ALA A 83 -8.41 -1.86 -4.96
N CYS A 84 -8.15 -0.56 -5.04
CA CYS A 84 -7.41 0.17 -4.03
C CYS A 84 -8.12 0.17 -2.66
N LEU A 85 -9.45 0.35 -2.65
CA LEU A 85 -10.26 0.29 -1.43
C LEU A 85 -10.26 -1.12 -0.84
N LYS A 86 -10.53 -2.16 -1.64
CA LYS A 86 -10.55 -3.55 -1.15
C LYS A 86 -9.18 -4.02 -0.65
N PHE A 87 -8.09 -3.60 -1.30
CA PHE A 87 -6.74 -3.86 -0.79
C PHE A 87 -6.53 -3.19 0.58
N ALA A 88 -6.94 -1.92 0.73
CA ALA A 88 -6.81 -1.18 1.98
C ALA A 88 -7.61 -1.84 3.12
N ASP A 89 -8.80 -2.35 2.82
CA ASP A 89 -9.65 -3.05 3.79
C ASP A 89 -9.03 -4.36 4.30
N LEU A 90 -8.12 -4.97 3.53
CA LEU A 90 -7.36 -6.16 3.95
C LEU A 90 -6.09 -5.85 4.74
N VAL A 91 -5.59 -4.61 4.73
CA VAL A 91 -4.36 -4.25 5.45
C VAL A 91 -4.41 -4.62 6.95
N PRO A 92 -5.52 -4.36 7.68
CA PRO A 92 -5.64 -4.76 9.08
C PRO A 92 -5.59 -6.28 9.30
N GLU A 93 -5.91 -7.06 8.28
CA GLU A 93 -6.01 -8.53 8.32
C GLU A 93 -4.67 -9.21 7.97
N ILE A 94 -3.67 -8.47 7.48
CA ILE A 94 -2.35 -9.00 7.10
C ILE A 94 -1.73 -9.82 8.24
N VAL A 95 -1.65 -9.24 9.43
CA VAL A 95 -1.02 -9.91 10.57
C VAL A 95 -1.94 -10.97 11.19
N PRO A 96 -3.23 -10.69 11.50
CA PRO A 96 -4.12 -11.70 12.08
C PRO A 96 -4.25 -12.98 11.24
N GLN A 97 -4.19 -12.86 9.92
CA GLN A 97 -4.36 -13.98 8.99
C GLN A 97 -3.03 -14.47 8.39
N ASN A 98 -1.88 -13.92 8.82
CA ASN A 98 -0.55 -14.22 8.27
C ASN A 98 -0.49 -14.13 6.73
N LEU A 99 -1.15 -13.13 6.14
CA LEU A 99 -1.13 -12.93 4.69
C LEU A 99 0.24 -12.40 4.28
N ASP A 100 0.96 -13.11 3.42
CA ASP A 100 2.22 -12.61 2.87
C ASP A 100 1.96 -11.49 1.84
N PRO A 101 2.37 -10.23 2.10
CA PRO A 101 2.14 -9.13 1.18
C PRO A 101 3.23 -9.02 0.10
N THR A 102 4.30 -9.81 0.17
CA THR A 102 5.51 -9.61 -0.66
C THR A 102 5.20 -9.64 -2.15
N PHE A 103 4.45 -10.64 -2.61
CA PHE A 103 4.12 -10.77 -4.04
C PHE A 103 3.22 -9.63 -4.51
N ALA A 104 2.20 -9.28 -3.72
CA ALA A 104 1.32 -8.15 -4.03
C ALA A 104 2.10 -6.84 -4.15
N ILE A 105 3.05 -6.57 -3.24
CA ILE A 105 3.93 -5.40 -3.28
C ILE A 105 4.80 -5.43 -4.55
N LYS A 106 5.38 -6.58 -4.90
CA LYS A 106 6.15 -6.74 -6.15
C LYS A 106 5.31 -6.37 -7.37
N VAL A 107 4.11 -6.93 -7.47
CA VAL A 107 3.19 -6.66 -8.59
C VAL A 107 2.88 -5.16 -8.68
N ILE A 108 2.50 -4.53 -7.57
CA ILE A 108 2.19 -3.10 -7.51
C ILE A 108 3.39 -2.29 -8.03
N TYR A 109 4.58 -2.52 -7.51
CA TYR A 109 5.74 -1.70 -7.88
C TYR A 109 6.25 -1.99 -9.29
N LEU A 110 6.24 -3.24 -9.75
CA LEU A 110 6.75 -3.59 -11.08
C LEU A 110 5.83 -3.08 -12.20
N TRP A 111 4.51 -3.14 -12.00
CA TRP A 111 3.55 -2.89 -13.06
C TRP A 111 2.85 -1.52 -12.99
N THR A 112 3.16 -0.70 -11.98
CA THR A 112 2.65 0.67 -11.88
C THR A 112 3.79 1.67 -11.70
N PRO A 113 4.62 1.96 -12.73
CA PRO A 113 5.81 2.81 -12.60
C PRO A 113 5.49 4.22 -12.06
N ASP A 114 6.46 4.90 -11.44
CA ASP A 114 6.29 6.17 -10.68
C ASP A 114 5.86 7.41 -11.51
N GLN A 115 5.45 7.22 -12.77
CA GLN A 115 5.03 8.29 -13.67
C GLN A 115 3.56 8.71 -13.46
N GLY A 116 2.82 8.05 -12.57
CA GLY A 116 1.41 8.30 -12.29
C GLY A 116 1.07 8.38 -10.80
N ASN A 117 -0.12 8.92 -10.49
CA ASN A 117 -0.67 8.94 -9.12
C ASN A 117 -1.14 7.53 -8.71
N HIS A 118 -0.19 6.68 -8.32
CA HIS A 118 -0.46 5.29 -7.93
C HIS A 118 -0.73 5.19 -6.43
N LYS A 119 -1.96 5.57 -6.05
CA LYS A 119 -2.45 5.50 -4.66
C LYS A 119 -2.14 4.17 -3.96
N LEU A 120 -2.19 3.04 -4.69
CA LEU A 120 -1.94 1.72 -4.13
C LEU A 120 -0.48 1.51 -3.67
N ARG A 121 0.51 2.12 -4.35
CA ARG A 121 1.91 2.12 -3.87
C ARG A 121 2.03 2.78 -2.50
N GLY A 122 1.36 3.91 -2.31
CA GLY A 122 1.34 4.62 -1.02
C GLY A 122 0.72 3.77 0.09
N ILE A 123 -0.40 3.09 -0.20
CA ILE A 123 -1.06 2.18 0.76
C ILE A 123 -0.16 1.00 1.11
N ALA A 124 0.43 0.33 0.11
CA ALA A 124 1.34 -0.79 0.32
C ALA A 124 2.58 -0.41 1.15
N THR A 125 3.17 0.75 0.86
CA THR A 125 4.32 1.29 1.62
C THR A 125 3.93 1.62 3.04
N THR A 126 2.75 2.22 3.24
CA THR A 126 2.23 2.55 4.58
C THR A 126 1.96 1.29 5.38
N ALA A 127 1.31 0.30 4.77
CA ALA A 127 1.06 -0.99 5.39
C ALA A 127 2.38 -1.65 5.82
N TRP A 128 3.38 -1.67 4.94
CA TRP A 128 4.71 -2.18 5.27
C TRP A 128 5.34 -1.42 6.42
N CYS A 129 5.39 -0.09 6.39
CA CYS A 129 6.01 0.72 7.44
C CYS A 129 5.40 0.49 8.82
N LEU A 130 4.09 0.24 8.88
CA LEU A 130 3.36 0.00 10.13
C LEU A 130 3.48 -1.44 10.64
N LEU A 131 3.52 -2.41 9.73
CA LEU A 131 3.37 -3.84 10.07
C LEU A 131 4.66 -4.64 9.91
N SER A 132 5.73 -4.07 9.34
CA SER A 132 6.96 -4.79 8.98
C SER A 132 7.53 -5.62 10.13
N HIS A 133 7.58 -5.09 11.34
CA HIS A 133 8.07 -5.81 12.52
C HIS A 133 7.32 -7.12 12.79
N GLN A 134 5.99 -7.15 12.61
CA GLN A 134 5.17 -8.37 12.74
C GLN A 134 5.24 -9.23 11.48
N ILE A 135 5.37 -8.61 10.29
CA ILE A 135 5.46 -9.32 9.01
C ILE A 135 6.74 -10.17 8.95
N VAL A 136 7.86 -9.58 9.34
CA VAL A 136 9.19 -10.21 9.33
C VAL A 136 9.21 -11.48 10.20
N ASP A 137 8.46 -11.51 11.31
CA ASP A 137 8.40 -12.66 12.22
C ASP A 137 7.88 -13.94 11.53
N TYR A 138 7.00 -13.82 10.53
CA TYR A 138 6.47 -14.99 9.80
C TYR A 138 7.06 -15.22 8.41
N ILE A 139 7.34 -14.18 7.60
CA ILE A 139 7.95 -14.39 6.27
C ILE A 139 9.47 -14.61 6.35
N GLY A 140 10.10 -14.19 7.45
CA GLY A 140 11.53 -14.28 7.68
C GLY A 140 12.35 -13.20 6.97
N GLN A 141 13.52 -12.91 7.51
CA GLN A 141 14.42 -11.86 7.01
C GLN A 141 14.87 -12.09 5.57
N ALA A 142 15.10 -13.35 5.16
CA ALA A 142 15.54 -13.67 3.80
C ALA A 142 14.50 -13.28 2.74
N ALA A 143 13.19 -13.43 3.04
CA ALA A 143 12.13 -13.03 2.12
C ALA A 143 12.05 -11.50 2.00
N VAL A 144 12.26 -10.78 3.11
CA VAL A 144 12.35 -9.32 3.14
C VAL A 144 13.52 -8.82 2.30
N ASP A 145 14.70 -9.41 2.48
CA ASP A 145 15.90 -9.05 1.74
C ASP A 145 15.72 -9.28 0.24
N GLN A 146 15.05 -10.38 -0.14
CA GLN A 146 14.72 -10.66 -1.54
C GLN A 146 13.71 -9.65 -2.09
N LEU A 147 12.65 -9.31 -1.33
CA LEU A 147 11.67 -8.30 -1.73
C LEU A 147 12.34 -6.95 -2.02
N LEU A 148 13.21 -6.48 -1.14
CA LEU A 148 13.89 -5.20 -1.29
C LEU A 148 14.91 -5.19 -2.44
N ARG A 149 15.51 -6.34 -2.77
CA ARG A 149 16.36 -6.49 -3.96
C ARG A 149 15.56 -6.48 -5.25
N ASP A 150 14.41 -7.16 -5.26
CA ASP A 150 13.53 -7.21 -6.43
C ASP A 150 12.83 -5.87 -6.67
N VAL A 151 12.62 -5.09 -5.62
CA VAL A 151 11.87 -3.83 -5.64
C VAL A 151 12.64 -2.72 -4.92
N PRO A 152 13.70 -2.15 -5.53
CA PRO A 152 14.51 -1.11 -4.90
C PRO A 152 13.71 0.19 -4.65
N ASP A 153 12.73 0.50 -5.50
CA ASP A 153 11.86 1.67 -5.34
C ASP A 153 11.05 1.62 -4.04
N LEU A 154 10.66 0.41 -3.58
CA LEU A 154 10.00 0.23 -2.29
C LEU A 154 10.91 0.67 -1.15
N ALA A 155 12.21 0.33 -1.21
CA ALA A 155 13.16 0.73 -0.17
C ALA A 155 13.28 2.26 -0.08
N VAL A 156 13.30 2.95 -1.22
CA VAL A 156 13.30 4.41 -1.29
C VAL A 156 12.02 4.99 -0.67
N SER A 157 10.85 4.45 -1.04
CA SER A 157 9.56 4.86 -0.49
C SER A 157 9.47 4.67 1.03
N ILE A 158 9.93 3.52 1.54
CA ILE A 158 10.00 3.23 2.98
C ILE A 158 10.92 4.21 3.69
N ALA A 159 12.12 4.47 3.15
CA ALA A 159 13.06 5.41 3.75
C ALA A 159 12.49 6.83 3.85
N HIS A 160 11.84 7.31 2.79
CA HIS A 160 11.14 8.59 2.80
C HIS A 160 10.00 8.61 3.82
N GLN A 161 9.18 7.56 3.88
CA GLN A 161 8.05 7.48 4.79
C GLN A 161 8.49 7.41 6.26
N TYR A 162 9.52 6.63 6.59
CA TYR A 162 10.09 6.63 7.94
C TYR A 162 10.68 8.00 8.31
N SER A 163 11.40 8.66 7.39
CA SER A 163 11.90 10.02 7.64
C SER A 163 10.77 10.99 7.97
N ALA A 164 9.65 10.92 7.22
CA ALA A 164 8.46 11.74 7.47
C ALA A 164 7.81 11.44 8.84
N LEU A 165 7.67 10.16 9.20
CA LEU A 165 7.12 9.74 10.48
C LEU A 165 8.00 10.18 11.66
N ILE A 166 9.32 10.06 11.52
CA ILE A 166 10.28 10.52 12.53
C ILE A 166 10.17 12.05 12.67
N LYS A 167 10.16 12.81 11.57
CA LYS A 167 10.00 14.28 11.61
C LYS A 167 8.70 14.70 12.29
N ALA A 168 7.59 13.99 12.03
CA ALA A 168 6.32 14.24 12.70
C ALA A 168 6.43 13.99 14.21
N SER A 169 7.11 12.91 14.62
CA SER A 169 7.38 12.62 16.03
C SER A 169 8.30 13.65 16.69
N THR A 170 9.33 14.15 15.99
CA THR A 170 10.23 15.15 16.54
C THR A 170 9.55 16.50 16.71
N ASN A 171 8.65 16.88 15.78
CA ASN A 171 7.83 18.08 15.92
C ASN A 171 6.86 17.97 17.11
N PHE A 172 6.27 16.79 17.32
CA PHE A 172 5.46 16.52 18.51
C PHE A 172 6.28 16.64 19.81
N TRP A 173 7.57 16.28 19.79
CA TRP A 173 8.45 16.40 20.95
C TRP A 173 9.06 17.79 21.14
N SER A 174 9.21 18.60 20.10
CA SER A 174 9.64 20.00 20.24
C SER A 174 8.63 20.87 21.00
N ASP A 175 7.37 20.43 21.08
CA ASP A 175 6.30 21.08 21.85
C ASP A 175 6.21 20.60 23.31
N MET A 176 7.00 19.61 23.72
CA MET A 176 7.08 19.20 25.13
C MET A 176 7.85 20.24 25.95
N GLN A 177 7.12 21.11 26.61
CA GLN A 177 7.65 21.97 27.66
C GLN A 177 7.64 21.23 29.01
N CYS A 178 8.72 21.34 29.77
CA CYS A 178 8.70 20.99 31.19
C CYS A 178 7.67 21.89 31.90
N GLU A 179 6.92 21.37 32.88
CA GLU A 179 6.04 22.20 33.74
C GLU A 179 6.81 23.32 34.44
N CYS A 180 8.12 23.16 34.61
CA CYS A 180 9.05 24.17 35.11
C CYS A 180 9.41 25.28 34.11
N GLY A 181 8.81 25.30 32.91
CA GLY A 181 9.11 26.25 31.83
C GLY A 181 10.46 26.02 31.13
N GLY A 182 11.08 24.85 31.34
CA GLY A 182 12.32 24.46 30.66
C GLY A 182 12.07 23.96 29.24
N THR A 183 12.75 24.54 28.25
CA THR A 183 12.82 24.03 26.88
C THR A 183 13.99 23.06 26.72
N LYS A 184 13.78 21.93 26.05
CA LYS A 184 14.89 21.05 25.66
C LYS A 184 15.53 21.57 24.37
N ARG A 185 16.87 21.64 24.35
CA ARG A 185 17.68 21.69 23.13
C ARG A 185 18.72 20.56 23.24
N GLY A 186 18.86 19.76 22.19
CA GLY A 186 19.81 18.66 22.11
C GLY A 186 19.60 17.85 20.83
N ASP A 187 20.45 16.84 20.62
CA ASP A 187 20.33 15.89 19.50
C ASP A 187 19.62 14.60 19.95
N LEU A 188 18.87 13.97 19.05
CA LEU A 188 18.26 12.66 19.27
C LEU A 188 19.34 11.56 19.25
N PRO A 189 19.32 10.55 20.15
CA PRO A 189 18.29 10.20 21.13
C PRO A 189 18.56 10.70 22.57
N GLU A 190 19.59 11.52 22.78
CA GLU A 190 20.03 11.98 24.11
C GLU A 190 18.92 12.76 24.85
N ILE A 191 18.07 13.46 24.10
CA ILE A 191 16.90 14.20 24.61
C ILE A 191 15.89 13.30 25.32
N VAL A 192 15.72 12.03 24.92
CA VAL A 192 14.64 11.15 25.44
C VAL A 192 14.95 10.62 26.83
N VAL A 193 16.24 10.53 27.19
CA VAL A 193 16.69 9.80 28.39
C VAL A 193 17.08 10.73 29.54
N GLN A 194 17.39 12.00 29.26
CA GLN A 194 17.91 12.91 30.29
C GLN A 194 16.79 13.65 31.06
N PRO A 195 16.86 13.71 32.42
CA PRO A 195 15.97 14.53 33.24
C PRO A 195 16.04 16.01 32.86
N CYS A 196 15.03 16.80 33.23
CA CYS A 196 15.09 18.23 32.99
C CYS A 196 16.31 18.85 33.70
N PRO A 197 17.17 19.62 33.01
CA PRO A 197 18.37 20.19 33.64
C PRO A 197 18.04 21.26 34.69
N LYS A 198 16.80 21.76 34.72
CA LYS A 198 16.36 22.84 35.63
C LYS A 198 15.70 22.32 36.91
N CYS A 199 14.82 21.34 36.79
CA CYS A 199 14.06 20.82 37.95
C CYS A 199 14.43 19.39 38.32
N HIS A 200 15.27 18.71 37.52
CA HIS A 200 15.60 17.28 37.63
C HIS A 200 14.38 16.33 37.67
N GLY A 201 13.17 16.86 37.48
CA GLY A 201 11.94 16.08 37.36
C GLY A 201 11.89 15.32 36.04
N SER A 202 11.14 14.22 36.03
CA SER A 202 10.69 13.62 34.77
C SER A 202 9.75 14.60 34.08
N PHE A 203 9.73 14.58 32.74
CA PHE A 203 8.74 15.33 31.99
C PHE A 203 7.38 14.67 32.25
N ALA A 204 6.70 15.14 33.30
CA ALA A 204 5.39 14.68 33.73
C ALA A 204 4.33 15.28 32.81
N GLY A 205 4.32 14.84 31.56
CA GLY A 205 3.35 15.30 30.57
C GLY A 205 3.20 14.25 29.51
N SER A 206 2.25 13.34 29.70
CA SER A 206 1.87 12.33 28.71
C SER A 206 2.79 11.12 28.57
N ARG A 207 3.17 10.49 29.69
CA ARG A 207 3.03 9.01 29.76
C ARG A 207 1.55 8.68 29.89
N LYS A 208 0.71 9.16 28.96
CA LYS A 208 -0.41 8.30 28.57
C LYS A 208 0.33 7.05 28.14
N GLU A 209 0.06 5.92 28.80
CA GLU A 209 0.31 4.64 28.16
C GLU A 209 -0.05 4.86 26.69
N VAL A 210 0.94 4.81 25.81
CA VAL A 210 0.66 4.34 24.48
C VAL A 210 0.30 2.87 24.73
N LYS A 211 -0.90 2.64 25.26
CA LYS A 211 -1.75 1.61 24.71
C LYS A 211 -1.70 1.98 23.24
N MET A 212 -0.79 1.32 22.51
CA MET A 212 -0.94 1.20 21.09
C MET A 212 -2.34 0.60 20.98
N LYS A 213 -3.33 1.48 20.82
CA LYS A 213 -4.62 1.10 20.31
C LYS A 213 -4.19 0.62 18.94
N THR A 214 -4.07 -0.69 18.78
CA THR A 214 -3.82 -1.41 17.51
C THR A 214 -5.02 -1.24 16.58
N ARG A 215 -5.56 -0.03 16.56
CA ARG A 215 -6.71 0.47 15.83
C ARG A 215 -6.41 1.93 15.56
N MET A 216 -5.32 2.15 14.84
CA MET A 216 -5.16 3.37 14.08
C MET A 216 -6.29 3.32 13.06
N GLN A 217 -7.40 3.99 13.35
CA GLN A 217 -8.37 4.31 12.32
C GLN A 217 -7.58 5.09 11.28
N ILE A 218 -7.34 4.46 10.14
CA ILE A 218 -6.93 5.17 8.94
C ILE A 218 -8.02 6.21 8.74
N ASP A 219 -7.71 7.49 8.98
CA ASP A 219 -8.67 8.56 8.76
C ASP A 219 -8.82 8.73 7.25
N PHE A 220 -9.91 8.18 6.71
CA PHE A 220 -10.29 8.30 5.31
C PHE A 220 -10.75 9.74 4.96
N GLY A 221 -10.68 10.70 5.89
CA GLY A 221 -11.06 12.10 5.71
C GLY A 221 -10.27 12.89 4.66
N MET A 222 -9.20 12.33 4.08
CA MET A 222 -8.47 12.90 2.94
C MET A 222 -8.95 12.40 1.56
N PHE A 223 -10.03 11.62 1.48
CA PHE A 223 -10.56 11.09 0.22
C PHE A 223 -11.80 11.83 -0.32
N ARG A 224 -11.78 13.16 -0.31
CA ARG A 224 -12.73 13.98 -1.08
C ARG A 224 -12.03 14.68 -2.23
#